data_AF-A0A7S0RCZ8-F1
#
_entry.id   AF-A0A7S0RCZ8-F1
#
_cell.length_a   1.000
_cell.length_b   1.000
_cell.length_c   1.000
_cell.angle_alpha   90.00
_cell.angle_beta   90.00
_cell.angle_gamma   90.00
#
_symmetry.space_group_name_H-M   'P 1'
#
loop_
_entity.id
_entity.type
_entity.pdbx_description
1 polymer ?
#
loop_
_entity_poly.entity_id
_entity_poly.type
_entity_poly.pdbx_seq_one_letter_code
_entity_poly.pdbx_strand_id
1 'polypeptide(L)'
;TGGAVLMSSSSTIRILPHLPVWWGLKLVVAIIRVTSTISPAQLQGLESGAILLCANVLLLSVLSFFGALDLVAWVRYSRGSPETSTPELETPLLSSHPIHSPMPPPQSQWNFDRSDDVPPTTSSSPADNAPFFSRLTFSYLFPMLQKGYKGELKQEDLNPVPTSQSTETVATDFETSWERELRRSKKPNLALALISAFGSPFLLASLFKFIYDVLQFVGPQVLHACITYLDPELTVPGWVGWLPEDFQGYFIVCVLATSGLTQTAVLHQYFYRVFNVGSNLRAAIVLVVYRKSLTISSATRQQSNMGTIVNLMSTDSTRLQDVTTYLAVLWSAPLQIVLAVYFLWEQIGPSTFAGLAVMIVSIPINGYVARRLRVFSKAVMDIKDERINKT
;
A
#
# COMPACT_ATOMS: atom_id res chain seq x y z
N THR A 1 5.84 -41.63 32.25
CA THR A 1 5.39 -42.30 31.01
C THR A 1 4.04 -41.72 30.61
N GLY A 2 3.98 -40.99 29.49
CA GLY A 2 2.77 -40.53 28.76
C GLY A 2 1.87 -39.52 29.50
N GLY A 3 1.60 -38.30 29.04
CA GLY A 3 1.15 -37.89 27.69
C GLY A 3 -0.35 -38.15 27.58
N ALA A 4 -1.27 -37.22 27.26
CA ALA A 4 -1.16 -35.91 26.65
C ALA A 4 -2.52 -35.17 26.68
N VAL A 5 -2.51 -33.91 26.22
CA VAL A 5 -3.60 -33.13 25.61
C VAL A 5 -4.62 -32.45 26.54
N LEU A 6 -4.31 -31.21 26.94
CA LEU A 6 -5.31 -30.14 26.94
C LEU A 6 -4.76 -28.98 26.10
N MET A 7 -5.26 -28.90 24.87
CA MET A 7 -5.00 -27.82 23.92
C MET A 7 -5.41 -26.48 24.53
N SER A 8 -4.41 -25.67 24.86
CA SER A 8 -4.53 -24.22 24.94
C SER A 8 -4.87 -23.69 23.54
N SER A 9 -6.15 -23.47 23.27
CA SER A 9 -6.61 -22.73 22.10
C SER A 9 -6.76 -21.25 22.46
N SER A 10 -5.65 -20.59 22.79
CA SER A 10 -5.55 -19.14 22.71
C SER A 10 -4.95 -18.78 21.36
N SER A 11 -5.72 -19.01 20.30
CA SER A 11 -5.47 -18.36 19.02
C SER A 11 -6.06 -16.97 19.11
N THR A 12 -5.21 -16.04 19.52
CA THR A 12 -5.38 -14.61 19.30
C THR A 12 -5.48 -14.37 17.80
N ILE A 13 -6.67 -14.52 17.23
CA ILE A 13 -6.94 -14.11 15.85
C ILE A 13 -7.05 -12.59 15.87
N ARG A 14 -5.89 -11.93 15.80
CA ARG A 14 -5.80 -10.57 15.26
C ARG A 14 -6.42 -10.61 13.86
N ILE A 15 -7.68 -10.18 13.73
CA ILE A 15 -8.27 -9.92 12.42
C ILE A 15 -7.62 -8.64 11.91
N LEU A 16 -6.47 -8.87 11.31
CA LEU A 16 -5.78 -8.07 10.31
C LEU A 16 -6.76 -7.11 9.57
N PRO A 17 -6.52 -5.78 9.55
CA PRO A 17 -7.41 -4.78 8.91
C PRO A 17 -7.34 -4.80 7.37
N HIS A 18 -6.98 -5.92 6.74
CA HIS A 18 -6.68 -6.02 5.31
C HIS A 18 -7.88 -6.48 4.48
N LEU A 19 -9.08 -5.95 4.78
CA LEU A 19 -10.27 -6.13 3.95
C LEU A 19 -10.07 -5.78 2.45
N PRO A 20 -9.16 -4.88 1.99
CA PRO A 20 -9.00 -4.59 0.57
C PRO A 20 -8.49 -5.79 -0.27
N VAL A 21 -7.66 -6.66 0.32
CA VAL A 21 -6.97 -7.74 -0.41
C VAL A 21 -7.94 -8.87 -0.77
N TRP A 22 -8.89 -9.18 0.12
CA TRP A 22 -9.93 -10.18 -0.14
C TRP A 22 -11.00 -9.70 -1.12
N TRP A 23 -11.25 -8.39 -1.20
CA TRP A 23 -12.08 -7.80 -2.25
C TRP A 23 -11.40 -7.91 -3.61
N GLY A 24 -10.09 -7.60 -3.70
CA GLY A 24 -9.30 -7.83 -4.91
C GLY A 24 -9.36 -9.30 -5.36
N LEU A 25 -9.17 -10.25 -4.45
CA LEU A 25 -9.22 -11.68 -4.78
C LEU A 25 -10.63 -12.16 -5.16
N LYS A 26 -11.67 -11.77 -4.42
CA LYS A 26 -13.07 -12.15 -4.75
C LYS A 26 -13.56 -11.50 -6.03
N LEU A 27 -13.11 -10.29 -6.32
CA LEU A 27 -13.40 -9.57 -7.55
C LEU A 27 -12.63 -10.17 -8.72
N VAL A 28 -11.34 -10.52 -8.57
CA VAL A 28 -10.57 -11.26 -9.58
C VAL A 28 -11.21 -12.62 -9.86
N VAL A 29 -11.67 -13.34 -8.84
CA VAL A 29 -12.42 -14.61 -8.99
C VAL A 29 -13.80 -14.38 -9.62
N ALA A 30 -14.49 -13.28 -9.29
CA ALA A 30 -15.77 -12.91 -9.92
C ALA A 30 -15.58 -12.50 -11.38
N ILE A 31 -14.50 -11.79 -11.72
CA ILE A 31 -14.10 -11.43 -13.08
C ILE A 31 -13.75 -12.71 -13.84
N ILE A 32 -12.92 -13.61 -13.28
CA ILE A 32 -12.63 -14.92 -13.90
C ILE A 32 -13.93 -15.70 -14.15
N ARG A 33 -14.88 -15.70 -13.21
CA ARG A 33 -16.20 -16.35 -13.39
C ARG A 33 -17.09 -15.67 -14.43
N VAL A 34 -17.10 -14.35 -14.50
CA VAL A 34 -17.87 -13.58 -15.49
C VAL A 34 -17.26 -13.74 -16.88
N THR A 35 -15.93 -13.75 -16.97
CA THR A 35 -15.17 -13.99 -18.20
C THR A 35 -15.32 -15.45 -18.67
N SER A 36 -15.44 -16.40 -17.74
CA SER A 36 -15.68 -17.82 -18.04
C SER A 36 -17.15 -18.17 -18.30
N THR A 37 -18.09 -17.26 -18.01
CA THR A 37 -19.54 -17.46 -18.30
C THR A 37 -19.98 -16.80 -19.59
N ILE A 38 -19.13 -15.98 -20.22
CA ILE A 38 -19.28 -15.66 -21.63
C ILE A 38 -18.96 -16.93 -22.41
N SER A 39 -20.01 -17.56 -22.93
CA SER A 39 -19.92 -18.81 -23.69
C SER A 39 -18.89 -18.67 -24.82
N PRO A 40 -17.92 -19.59 -24.95
CA PRO A 40 -16.95 -19.60 -26.06
C PRO A 40 -17.60 -19.78 -27.45
N ALA A 41 -18.91 -19.99 -27.52
CA ALA A 41 -19.66 -20.09 -28.77
C ALA A 41 -20.06 -18.73 -29.39
N GLN A 42 -19.81 -17.60 -28.73
CA GLN A 42 -20.16 -16.25 -29.25
C GLN A 42 -18.94 -15.37 -29.58
N LEU A 43 -17.72 -15.76 -29.21
CA LEU A 43 -16.48 -15.04 -29.51
C LEU A 43 -15.53 -15.94 -30.31
N GLN A 44 -15.88 -16.18 -31.57
CA GLN A 44 -14.94 -16.71 -32.55
C GLN A 44 -13.98 -15.58 -32.95
N GLY A 45 -12.75 -15.61 -32.43
CA GLY A 45 -11.67 -14.75 -32.90
C GLY A 45 -10.71 -14.34 -31.80
N LEU A 46 -9.42 -14.39 -32.13
CA LEU A 46 -8.30 -13.98 -31.26
C LEU A 46 -8.37 -12.47 -30.94
N GLU A 47 -9.05 -11.65 -31.77
CA GLU A 47 -9.41 -10.23 -31.55
C GLU A 47 -10.19 -9.96 -30.25
N SER A 48 -10.97 -10.95 -29.83
CA SER A 48 -11.69 -10.94 -28.56
C SER A 48 -10.76 -10.74 -27.36
N GLY A 49 -9.53 -11.26 -27.42
CA GLY A 49 -8.57 -11.20 -26.32
C GLY A 49 -8.01 -9.80 -26.08
N ALA A 50 -7.80 -9.00 -27.13
CA ALA A 50 -7.29 -7.62 -26.99
C ALA A 50 -8.35 -6.70 -26.38
N ILE A 51 -9.60 -6.84 -26.86
CA ILE A 51 -10.76 -6.14 -26.30
C ILE A 51 -10.97 -6.54 -24.85
N LEU A 52 -10.85 -7.83 -24.51
CA LEU A 52 -10.98 -8.34 -23.15
C LEU A 52 -9.89 -7.79 -22.22
N LEU A 53 -8.64 -7.69 -22.68
CA LEU A 53 -7.54 -7.12 -21.91
C LEU A 53 -7.75 -5.62 -21.67
N CYS A 54 -8.12 -4.85 -22.70
CA CYS A 54 -8.45 -3.44 -22.55
C CYS A 54 -9.64 -3.21 -21.61
N ALA A 55 -10.69 -4.03 -21.73
CA ALA A 55 -11.86 -3.98 -20.84
C ALA A 55 -11.50 -4.35 -19.40
N ASN A 56 -10.63 -5.35 -19.20
CA ASN A 56 -10.12 -5.71 -17.87
C ASN A 56 -9.26 -4.61 -17.26
N VAL A 57 -8.37 -3.97 -18.04
CA VAL A 57 -7.60 -2.81 -17.60
C VAL A 57 -8.54 -1.69 -17.18
N LEU A 58 -9.48 -1.29 -18.05
CA LEU A 58 -10.49 -0.27 -17.77
C LEU A 58 -11.27 -0.56 -16.48
N LEU A 59 -11.73 -1.80 -16.31
CA LEU A 59 -12.47 -2.24 -15.13
C LEU A 59 -11.63 -2.20 -13.85
N LEU A 60 -10.37 -2.68 -13.91
CA LEU A 60 -9.43 -2.61 -12.78
C LEU A 60 -9.07 -1.16 -12.43
N SER A 61 -8.92 -0.27 -13.41
CA SER A 61 -8.65 1.16 -13.22
C SER A 61 -9.82 1.84 -12.52
N VAL A 62 -11.03 1.60 -13.00
CA VAL A 62 -12.27 2.12 -12.40
C VAL A 62 -12.40 1.63 -10.95
N LEU A 63 -12.20 0.35 -10.70
CA LEU A 63 -12.31 -0.23 -9.36
C LEU A 63 -11.22 0.27 -8.41
N SER A 64 -10.00 0.44 -8.91
CA SER A 64 -8.89 1.01 -8.13
C SER A 64 -9.14 2.49 -7.79
N PHE A 65 -9.71 3.26 -8.73
CA PHE A 65 -10.10 4.65 -8.49
C PHE A 65 -11.17 4.76 -7.39
N PHE A 66 -12.24 3.97 -7.51
CA PHE A 66 -13.30 3.96 -6.51
C PHE A 66 -12.83 3.40 -5.17
N GLY A 67 -11.96 2.39 -5.16
CA GLY A 67 -11.32 1.91 -3.94
C GLY A 67 -10.45 2.96 -3.26
N ALA A 68 -9.68 3.75 -4.02
CA ALA A 68 -8.90 4.87 -3.49
C ALA A 68 -9.80 5.98 -2.95
N LEU A 69 -10.89 6.31 -3.65
CA LEU A 69 -11.87 7.28 -3.17
C LEU A 69 -12.60 6.80 -1.91
N ASP A 70 -12.98 5.53 -1.84
CA ASP A 70 -13.59 4.92 -0.66
C ASP A 70 -12.63 4.92 0.53
N LEU A 71 -11.34 4.67 0.31
CA LEU A 71 -10.33 4.78 1.36
C LEU A 71 -10.21 6.24 1.86
N VAL A 72 -10.14 7.21 0.95
CA VAL A 72 -10.09 8.64 1.30
C VAL A 72 -11.38 9.06 2.03
N ALA A 73 -12.54 8.58 1.59
CA ALA A 73 -13.83 8.83 2.22
C ALA A 73 -13.93 8.15 3.60
N TRP A 74 -13.42 6.94 3.76
CA TRP A 74 -13.34 6.24 5.03
C TRP A 74 -12.44 6.97 6.01
N VAL A 75 -11.28 7.48 5.56
CA VAL A 75 -10.39 8.33 6.37
C VAL A 75 -11.08 9.63 6.80
N ARG A 76 -11.94 10.22 5.94
CA ARG A 76 -12.76 11.39 6.33
C ARG A 76 -13.86 11.03 7.33
N TYR A 77 -14.48 9.87 7.16
CA TYR A 77 -15.56 9.39 8.02
C TYR A 77 -15.05 9.01 9.43
N SER A 78 -13.87 8.39 9.52
CA SER A 78 -13.27 8.00 10.81
C SER A 78 -12.85 9.20 11.67
N ARG A 79 -12.68 10.39 11.09
CA ARG A 79 -12.53 11.65 11.85
C ARG A 79 -13.82 12.12 12.54
N GLY A 80 -14.98 11.67 12.06
CA GLY A 80 -16.30 12.12 12.55
C GLY A 80 -16.96 11.17 13.55
N SER A 81 -16.45 9.95 13.72
CA SER A 81 -16.90 9.07 14.79
C SER A 81 -16.15 9.43 16.07
N PRO A 82 -16.83 9.87 17.14
CA PRO A 82 -16.24 9.75 18.47
C PRO A 82 -15.96 8.26 18.66
N GLU A 83 -14.70 7.90 18.86
CA GLU A 83 -14.37 6.60 19.44
C GLU A 83 -15.20 6.51 20.71
N THR A 84 -16.21 5.64 20.71
CA THR A 84 -16.83 5.18 21.94
C THR A 84 -15.66 4.69 22.77
N SER A 85 -15.31 5.47 23.77
CA SER A 85 -14.42 5.07 24.85
C SER A 85 -15.06 3.82 25.44
N THR A 86 -14.67 2.65 24.95
CA THR A 86 -14.72 1.46 25.75
C THR A 86 -13.81 1.77 26.93
N PRO A 87 -14.33 1.86 28.16
CA PRO A 87 -13.45 1.78 29.29
C PRO A 87 -12.82 0.39 29.17
N GLU A 88 -11.55 0.32 28.80
CA GLU A 88 -10.75 -0.84 29.12
C GLU A 88 -10.91 -1.01 30.63
N LEU A 89 -11.71 -2.01 31.00
CA LEU A 89 -11.75 -2.53 32.34
C LEU A 89 -10.38 -3.20 32.51
N GLU A 90 -9.35 -2.39 32.78
CA GLU A 90 -8.13 -2.87 33.42
C GLU A 90 -8.58 -3.38 34.79
N THR A 91 -9.02 -4.63 34.84
CA THR A 91 -9.03 -5.38 36.09
C THR A 91 -7.59 -5.38 36.58
N PRO A 92 -7.28 -4.80 37.75
CA PRO A 92 -5.98 -5.00 38.34
C PRO A 92 -5.90 -6.49 38.66
N LEU A 93 -5.01 -7.21 37.98
CA LEU A 93 -4.60 -8.56 38.40
C LEU A 93 -3.87 -8.42 39.74
N LEU A 94 -4.64 -8.28 40.80
CA LEU A 94 -4.22 -8.55 42.17
C LEU A 94 -4.16 -10.07 42.30
N SER A 95 -3.14 -10.68 41.70
CA SER A 95 -2.75 -12.03 42.07
C SER A 95 -2.06 -11.95 43.44
N SER A 96 -2.64 -12.68 44.37
CA SER A 96 -2.25 -12.79 45.77
C SER A 96 -0.90 -13.47 45.94
N HIS A 97 0.20 -12.74 45.74
CA HIS A 97 1.50 -13.12 46.27
C HIS A 97 1.80 -12.31 47.54
N PRO A 98 2.03 -12.96 48.69
CA PRO A 98 2.32 -12.26 49.94
C PRO A 98 3.62 -11.46 49.82
N ILE A 99 3.50 -10.17 50.11
CA ILE A 99 4.61 -9.22 50.27
C ILE A 99 5.34 -9.59 51.55
N HIS A 100 6.46 -10.30 51.44
CA HIS A 100 7.63 -10.18 52.33
C HIS A 100 8.81 -10.96 51.75
N SER A 101 9.49 -10.35 50.78
CA SER A 101 10.92 -10.57 50.57
C SER A 101 11.65 -9.26 50.90
N PRO A 102 12.75 -9.28 51.67
CA PRO A 102 13.48 -8.05 51.98
C PRO A 102 14.02 -7.46 50.69
N MET A 103 13.85 -6.15 50.49
CA MET A 103 14.53 -5.42 49.43
C MET A 103 16.05 -5.61 49.58
N PRO A 104 16.78 -5.97 48.51
CA PRO A 104 18.24 -5.89 48.54
C PRO A 104 18.65 -4.43 48.73
N PRO A 105 19.78 -4.16 49.40
CA PRO A 105 20.24 -2.80 49.67
C PRO A 105 20.41 -2.00 48.38
N PRO A 106 20.32 -0.66 48.44
CA PRO A 106 20.36 0.18 47.25
C PRO A 106 21.70 -0.01 46.56
N GLN A 107 21.70 -0.69 45.41
CA GLN A 107 22.84 -0.67 44.51
C GLN A 107 22.98 0.75 43.97
N SER A 108 23.83 1.52 44.62
CA SER A 108 24.27 2.84 44.20
C SER A 108 25.17 2.72 42.97
N GLN A 109 24.60 2.33 41.83
CA GLN A 109 25.18 2.48 40.50
C GLN A 109 24.17 2.07 39.43
N TRP A 110 23.19 2.93 39.17
CA TRP A 110 22.69 3.03 37.79
C TRP A 110 23.79 3.72 37.00
N ASN A 111 24.80 2.94 36.57
CA ASN A 111 25.79 3.41 35.61
C ASN A 111 25.03 3.74 34.31
N PHE A 112 24.78 5.03 34.10
CA PHE A 112 24.25 5.58 32.84
C PHE A 112 25.27 5.48 31.68
N ASP A 113 26.44 4.88 31.95
CA ASP A 113 27.60 4.80 31.05
C ASP A 113 27.77 3.41 30.40
N ARG A 114 26.66 2.67 30.18
CA ARG A 114 26.69 1.54 29.23
C ARG A 114 26.55 2.06 27.81
N SER A 115 27.65 2.63 27.30
CA SER A 115 27.89 2.71 25.86
C SER A 115 28.04 1.33 25.20
N ASP A 116 28.14 0.26 25.98
CA ASP A 116 28.43 -1.10 25.53
C ASP A 116 27.21 -1.91 25.04
N ASP A 117 25.98 -1.43 25.27
CA ASP A 117 24.75 -2.09 24.77
C ASP A 117 24.28 -1.57 23.40
N VAL A 118 25.01 -0.61 22.81
CA VAL A 118 24.80 -0.22 21.42
C VAL A 118 25.75 -1.08 20.58
N PRO A 119 25.27 -2.14 19.88
CA PRO A 119 26.13 -2.82 18.92
C PRO A 119 26.71 -1.77 17.97
N PRO A 120 28.01 -1.83 17.63
CA PRO A 120 28.65 -0.79 16.82
C PRO A 120 27.87 -0.65 15.51
N THR A 121 27.09 0.42 15.40
CA THR A 121 26.31 0.77 14.21
C THR A 121 27.23 1.44 13.20
N THR A 122 28.34 0.79 12.88
CA THR A 122 29.26 1.21 11.81
C THR A 122 29.07 0.40 10.54
N SER A 123 28.19 -0.61 10.52
CA SER A 123 27.78 -1.25 9.28
C SER A 123 26.76 -0.36 8.56
N SER A 124 27.21 0.31 7.50
CA SER A 124 26.33 0.97 6.52
C SER A 124 25.24 0.00 6.03
N SER A 125 24.02 0.50 5.84
CA SER A 125 22.92 -0.34 5.36
C SER A 125 23.27 -0.98 4.01
N PRO A 126 23.03 -2.29 3.81
CA PRO A 126 23.26 -2.95 2.53
C PRO A 126 22.48 -2.31 1.37
N ALA A 127 21.36 -1.63 1.67
CA ALA A 127 20.57 -0.90 0.68
C ALA A 127 21.31 0.33 0.12
N ASP A 128 22.11 1.01 0.95
CA ASP A 128 22.81 2.25 0.57
C ASP A 128 24.00 1.95 -0.36
N ASN A 129 24.73 0.86 -0.08
CA ASN A 129 25.87 0.41 -0.88
C ASN A 129 25.50 -0.49 -2.07
N ALA A 130 24.22 -0.84 -2.25
CA ALA A 130 23.80 -1.74 -3.31
C ALA A 130 24.02 -1.12 -4.72
N PRO A 131 24.64 -1.87 -5.66
CA PRO A 131 24.73 -1.43 -7.05
C PRO A 131 23.35 -1.38 -7.70
N PHE A 132 23.24 -0.68 -8.84
CA PHE A 132 21.97 -0.44 -9.54
C PHE A 132 21.12 -1.71 -9.73
N PHE A 133 21.72 -2.79 -10.24
CA PHE A 133 21.00 -4.05 -10.46
C PHE A 133 20.52 -4.68 -9.15
N SER A 134 21.36 -4.68 -8.11
CA SER A 134 20.97 -5.21 -6.79
C SER A 134 19.82 -4.41 -6.16
N ARG A 135 19.78 -3.09 -6.39
CA ARG A 135 18.68 -2.22 -5.97
C ARG A 135 17.42 -2.43 -6.80
N LEU A 136 17.57 -2.74 -8.09
CA LEU A 136 16.46 -3.03 -9.00
C LEU A 136 15.76 -4.35 -8.65
N THR A 137 16.53 -5.39 -8.37
CA THR A 137 16.05 -6.76 -8.07
C THR A 137 15.89 -7.05 -6.58
N PHE A 138 16.20 -6.09 -5.71
CA PHE A 138 16.23 -6.23 -4.25
C PHE A 138 17.17 -7.34 -3.75
N SER A 139 18.21 -7.68 -4.51
CA SER A 139 19.14 -8.77 -4.18
C SER A 139 19.92 -8.53 -2.89
N TYR A 140 20.09 -7.28 -2.46
CA TYR A 140 20.75 -6.95 -1.19
C TYR A 140 20.00 -7.49 0.05
N LEU A 141 18.72 -7.86 -0.06
CA LEU A 141 17.95 -8.50 1.01
C LEU A 141 18.19 -10.01 1.11
N PHE A 142 18.73 -10.63 0.06
CA PHE A 142 18.88 -12.09 -0.04
C PHE A 142 19.67 -12.72 1.12
N PRO A 143 20.78 -12.14 1.62
CA PRO A 143 21.51 -12.71 2.76
C PRO A 143 20.65 -12.84 4.03
N MET A 144 19.83 -11.82 4.31
CA MET A 144 18.92 -11.82 5.46
C MET A 144 17.80 -12.86 5.27
N LEU A 145 17.23 -12.94 4.06
CA LEU A 145 16.22 -13.94 3.73
C LEU A 145 16.76 -15.37 3.85
N GLN A 146 18.01 -15.60 3.42
CA GLN A 146 18.65 -16.90 3.51
C GLN A 146 18.91 -17.31 4.97
N LYS A 147 19.29 -16.36 5.83
CA LYS A 147 19.41 -16.61 7.28
C LYS A 147 18.05 -16.99 7.89
N GLY A 148 17.00 -16.23 7.57
CA GLY A 148 15.64 -16.51 8.04
C GLY A 148 15.03 -17.81 7.50
N TYR A 149 15.50 -18.31 6.36
CA TYR A 149 15.15 -19.63 5.86
C TYR A 149 15.83 -20.76 6.64
N LYS A 150 17.05 -20.54 7.13
CA LYS A 150 17.86 -21.54 7.86
C LYS A 150 17.59 -21.58 9.36
N GLY A 151 16.98 -20.54 9.92
CA GLY A 151 16.67 -20.45 11.34
C GLY A 151 15.86 -19.20 11.67
N GLU A 152 15.54 -19.01 12.95
CA GLU A 152 14.82 -17.83 13.41
C GLU A 152 15.70 -16.57 13.34
N LEU A 153 15.16 -15.48 12.79
CA LEU A 153 15.85 -14.20 12.73
C LEU A 153 15.86 -13.54 14.11
N LYS A 154 17.05 -13.14 14.56
CA LYS A 154 17.23 -12.32 15.76
C LYS A 154 17.35 -10.84 15.40
N GLN A 155 17.16 -9.96 16.37
CA GLN A 155 17.28 -8.51 16.19
C GLN A 155 18.66 -8.09 15.64
N GLU A 156 19.72 -8.81 16.01
CA GLU A 156 21.10 -8.60 15.54
C GLU A 156 21.32 -8.98 14.08
N ASP A 157 20.46 -9.82 13.49
CA ASP A 157 20.53 -10.19 12.07
C ASP A 157 19.83 -9.18 11.16
N LEU A 158 19.12 -8.20 11.73
CA LEU A 158 18.41 -7.20 10.96
C LEU A 158 19.38 -6.15 10.41
N ASN A 159 19.17 -5.83 9.14
CA ASN A 159 19.92 -4.76 8.51
C ASN A 159 19.59 -3.40 9.16
N PRO A 160 20.60 -2.53 9.32
CA PRO A 160 20.35 -1.18 9.81
C PRO A 160 19.51 -0.39 8.80
N VAL A 161 18.76 0.56 9.32
CA VAL A 161 17.88 1.43 8.55
C VAL A 161 18.73 2.22 7.53
N PRO A 162 18.31 2.32 6.26
CA PRO A 162 18.99 3.15 5.27
C PRO A 162 19.13 4.61 5.74
N THR A 163 20.21 5.29 5.35
CA THR A 163 20.45 6.68 5.79
C THR A 163 19.31 7.63 5.43
N SER A 164 18.66 7.41 4.27
CA SER A 164 17.48 8.17 3.82
C SER A 164 16.21 7.99 4.67
N GLN A 165 16.19 6.98 5.54
CA GLN A 165 15.09 6.65 6.45
C GLN A 165 15.47 6.81 7.93
N SER A 166 16.70 7.24 8.20
CA SER A 166 17.12 7.57 9.57
C SER A 166 16.27 8.70 10.12
N THR A 167 15.92 8.60 11.41
CA THR A 167 15.18 9.63 12.13
C THR A 167 15.87 10.99 12.06
N GLU A 168 17.21 11.02 12.05
CA GLU A 168 18.00 12.26 11.94
C GLU A 168 17.77 12.96 10.59
N THR A 169 17.86 12.22 9.48
CA THR A 169 17.62 12.72 8.13
C THR A 169 16.17 13.21 7.98
N VAL A 170 15.21 12.39 8.40
CA VAL A 170 13.78 12.71 8.31
C VAL A 170 13.42 13.94 9.17
N ALA A 171 14.02 14.06 10.36
CA ALA A 171 13.86 15.22 11.23
C ALA A 171 14.39 16.49 10.55
N THR A 172 15.62 16.42 10.01
CA THR A 172 16.30 17.55 9.38
C THR A 172 15.54 18.03 8.13
N ASP A 173 15.10 17.12 7.28
CA ASP A 173 14.32 17.43 6.07
C ASP A 173 13.00 18.12 6.40
N PHE A 174 12.31 17.63 7.43
CA PHE A 174 11.06 18.21 7.91
C PHE A 174 11.30 19.58 8.56
N GLU A 175 12.24 19.70 9.49
CA GLU A 175 12.55 20.94 10.22
C GLU A 175 12.91 22.08 9.26
N THR A 176 13.79 21.80 8.30
CA THR A 176 14.18 22.77 7.27
C THR A 176 12.97 23.27 6.47
N SER A 177 12.04 22.37 6.15
CA SER A 177 10.82 22.70 5.42
C SER A 177 9.78 23.43 6.28
N TRP A 178 9.68 23.09 7.56
CA TRP A 178 8.83 23.75 8.53
C TRP A 178 9.29 25.18 8.82
N GLU A 179 10.60 25.40 8.99
CA GLU A 179 11.16 26.75 9.14
C GLU A 179 10.91 27.63 7.91
N ARG A 180 11.05 27.05 6.72
CA ARG A 180 10.75 27.76 5.46
C ARG A 180 9.29 28.22 5.43
N GLU A 181 8.36 27.37 5.88
CA GLU A 181 6.94 27.69 5.93
C GLU A 181 6.61 28.76 7.00
N LEU A 182 7.24 28.67 8.18
CA LEU A 182 7.12 29.68 9.24
C LEU A 182 7.58 31.07 8.78
N ARG A 183 8.63 31.14 7.95
CA ARG A 183 9.11 32.42 7.39
C ARG A 183 8.21 32.94 6.28
N ARG A 184 7.53 32.06 5.54
CA ARG A 184 6.72 32.41 4.37
C ARG A 184 5.33 32.93 4.73
N SER A 185 4.69 32.39 5.76
CA SER A 185 3.27 32.64 6.04
C SER A 185 3.01 32.99 7.51
N LYS A 186 2.13 33.98 7.74
CA LYS A 186 1.61 34.30 9.09
C LYS A 186 0.74 33.18 9.67
N LYS A 187 0.22 32.27 8.82
CA LYS A 187 -0.55 31.08 9.20
C LYS A 187 0.15 29.86 8.60
N PRO A 188 1.15 29.28 9.28
CA PRO A 188 1.93 28.17 8.75
C PRO A 188 1.05 26.92 8.61
N ASN A 189 1.19 26.20 7.49
CA ASN A 189 0.43 24.98 7.24
C ASN A 189 1.33 23.74 7.28
N LEU A 190 1.06 22.84 8.24
CA LEU A 190 1.79 21.59 8.41
C LEU A 190 1.74 20.71 7.16
N ALA A 191 0.58 20.65 6.49
CA ALA A 191 0.44 19.84 5.28
C ALA A 191 1.36 20.35 4.16
N LEU A 192 1.50 21.67 4.03
CA LEU A 192 2.37 22.26 3.02
C LEU A 192 3.85 22.03 3.32
N ALA A 193 4.24 22.09 4.60
CA ALA A 193 5.60 21.75 5.03
C ALA A 193 5.94 20.27 4.77
N LEU A 194 5.01 19.35 5.07
CA LEU A 194 5.17 17.92 4.79
C LEU A 194 5.26 17.64 3.27
N ILE A 195 4.41 18.29 2.46
CA ILE A 195 4.49 18.20 1.00
C ILE A 195 5.81 18.78 0.48
N SER A 196 6.30 19.88 1.05
CA SER A 196 7.58 20.45 0.66
C SER A 196 8.77 19.54 1.01
N ALA A 197 8.72 18.83 2.14
CA ALA A 197 9.79 17.93 2.58
C ALA A 197 9.81 16.62 1.77
N PHE A 198 8.66 15.98 1.60
CA PHE A 198 8.55 14.64 1.03
C PHE A 198 7.97 14.60 -0.40
N GLY A 199 7.60 15.76 -0.96
CA GLY A 199 6.98 15.86 -2.28
C GLY A 199 7.92 15.53 -3.42
N SER A 200 9.21 15.89 -3.33
CA SER A 200 10.20 15.55 -4.37
C SER A 200 10.36 14.02 -4.55
N PRO A 201 10.63 13.22 -3.49
CA PRO A 201 10.68 11.77 -3.64
C PRO A 201 9.32 11.15 -4.03
N PHE A 202 8.20 11.77 -3.63
CA PHE A 202 6.86 11.37 -4.09
C PHE A 202 6.64 11.61 -5.60
N LEU A 203 7.11 12.73 -6.13
CA LEU A 203 7.04 13.04 -7.57
C LEU A 203 7.87 12.05 -8.38
N LEU A 204 9.05 11.68 -7.88
CA LEU A 204 9.85 10.64 -8.50
C LEU A 204 9.11 9.30 -8.50
N ALA A 205 8.47 8.90 -7.39
CA ALA A 205 7.62 7.70 -7.38
C ALA A 205 6.47 7.81 -8.39
N SER A 206 5.82 8.97 -8.48
CA SER A 206 4.72 9.23 -9.42
C SER A 206 5.16 9.09 -10.88
N LEU A 207 6.40 9.45 -11.22
CA LEU A 207 6.96 9.22 -12.55
C LEU A 207 7.06 7.72 -12.89
N PHE A 208 7.52 6.88 -11.95
CA PHE A 208 7.52 5.43 -12.16
C PHE A 208 6.10 4.89 -12.35
N LYS A 209 5.11 5.42 -11.60
CA LYS A 209 3.70 5.05 -11.80
C LYS A 209 3.21 5.42 -13.20
N PHE A 210 3.56 6.60 -13.68
CA PHE A 210 3.19 7.06 -15.02
C PHE A 210 3.76 6.13 -16.11
N ILE A 211 5.04 5.77 -15.99
CA ILE A 211 5.69 4.84 -16.93
C ILE A 211 4.96 3.48 -16.90
N TYR A 212 4.66 2.95 -15.71
CA TYR A 212 3.90 1.71 -15.58
C TYR A 212 2.53 1.79 -16.26
N ASP A 213 1.82 2.91 -16.10
CA ASP A 213 0.48 3.10 -16.68
C ASP A 213 0.51 3.07 -18.20
N VAL A 214 1.52 3.70 -18.82
CA VAL A 214 1.70 3.63 -20.27
C VAL A 214 2.08 2.23 -20.72
N LEU A 215 3.00 1.56 -20.00
CA LEU A 215 3.43 0.20 -20.30
C LEU A 215 2.28 -0.82 -20.22
N GLN A 216 1.27 -0.58 -19.37
CA GLN A 216 0.11 -1.45 -19.23
C GLN A 216 -0.70 -1.60 -20.54
N PHE A 217 -0.63 -0.62 -21.44
CA PHE A 217 -1.30 -0.66 -22.74
C PHE A 217 -0.48 -1.32 -23.85
N VAL A 218 0.80 -1.63 -23.61
CA VAL A 218 1.63 -2.37 -24.56
C VAL A 218 1.09 -3.79 -24.75
N GLY A 219 0.57 -4.43 -23.70
CA GLY A 219 0.02 -5.79 -23.75
C GLY A 219 -1.08 -5.96 -24.81
N PRO A 220 -2.18 -5.19 -24.76
CA PRO A 220 -3.22 -5.23 -25.80
C PRO A 220 -2.71 -4.96 -27.22
N GLN A 221 -1.76 -4.03 -27.39
CA GLN A 221 -1.18 -3.68 -28.70
C GLN A 221 -0.32 -4.82 -29.27
N VAL A 222 0.47 -5.47 -28.41
CA VAL A 222 1.25 -6.65 -28.79
C VAL A 222 0.33 -7.82 -29.13
N LEU A 223 -0.76 -8.01 -28.39
CA LEU A 223 -1.73 -9.04 -28.71
C LEU A 223 -2.41 -8.78 -30.06
N HIS A 224 -2.81 -7.54 -30.33
CA HIS A 224 -3.32 -7.14 -31.65
C HIS A 224 -2.31 -7.45 -32.76
N ALA A 225 -1.03 -7.11 -32.58
CA ALA A 225 0.02 -7.45 -33.54
C ALA A 225 0.20 -8.97 -33.75
N CYS A 226 0.10 -9.77 -32.68
CA CYS A 226 0.13 -11.23 -32.79
C CYS A 226 -1.02 -11.75 -33.67
N ILE A 227 -2.22 -11.19 -33.51
CA ILE A 227 -3.41 -11.62 -34.24
C ILE A 227 -3.26 -11.29 -35.72
N THR A 228 -2.91 -10.05 -36.04
CA THR A 228 -2.70 -9.59 -37.42
C THR A 228 -1.50 -10.26 -38.10
N TYR A 229 -0.53 -10.77 -37.34
CA TYR A 229 0.59 -11.53 -37.88
C TYR A 229 0.21 -12.98 -38.23
N LEU A 230 -0.74 -13.57 -37.50
CA LEU A 230 -1.22 -14.93 -37.75
C LEU A 230 -2.28 -15.01 -38.84
N ASP A 231 -2.94 -13.89 -39.14
CA ASP A 231 -3.93 -13.78 -40.19
C ASP A 231 -3.32 -13.18 -41.47
N PRO A 232 -3.17 -13.97 -42.55
CA PRO A 232 -2.55 -13.50 -43.79
C PRO A 232 -3.38 -12.44 -44.54
N GLU A 233 -4.66 -12.24 -44.19
CA GLU A 233 -5.51 -11.21 -44.79
C GLU A 233 -5.34 -9.84 -44.12
N LEU A 234 -4.76 -9.80 -42.91
CA LEU A 234 -4.62 -8.59 -42.11
C LEU A 234 -3.21 -8.00 -42.21
N THR A 235 -3.13 -6.67 -42.29
CA THR A 235 -1.84 -5.96 -42.31
C THR A 235 -1.31 -5.80 -40.88
N VAL A 236 -0.04 -6.15 -40.67
CA VAL A 236 0.63 -5.92 -39.39
C VAL A 236 0.69 -4.42 -39.04
N PRO A 237 0.60 -4.05 -37.74
CA PRO A 237 0.70 -2.66 -37.31
C PRO A 237 2.00 -1.99 -37.77
N GLY A 238 1.94 -0.69 -38.08
CA GLY A 238 3.09 0.07 -38.63
C GLY A 238 4.34 0.10 -37.73
N TRP A 239 4.20 -0.12 -36.42
CA TRP A 239 5.35 -0.22 -35.50
C TRP A 239 6.11 -1.56 -35.61
N VAL A 240 5.51 -2.58 -36.23
CA VAL A 240 6.14 -3.86 -36.61
C VAL A 240 6.49 -3.89 -38.09
N GLY A 241 5.63 -3.31 -38.94
CA GLY A 241 5.71 -3.42 -40.40
C GLY A 241 6.95 -2.81 -41.07
N TRP A 242 7.81 -2.11 -40.32
CA TRP A 242 9.11 -1.65 -40.83
C TRP A 242 10.19 -2.75 -40.84
N LEU A 243 9.97 -3.88 -40.15
CA LEU A 243 10.89 -5.02 -40.14
C LEU A 243 10.63 -6.00 -41.31
N PRO A 244 11.66 -6.73 -41.77
CA PRO A 244 11.48 -7.85 -42.71
C PRO A 244 10.54 -8.91 -42.15
N GLU A 245 9.69 -9.50 -43.00
CA GLU A 245 8.64 -10.47 -42.62
C GLU A 245 9.17 -11.61 -41.76
N ASP A 246 10.35 -12.14 -42.08
CA ASP A 246 11.00 -13.24 -41.36
C ASP A 246 11.29 -12.93 -39.87
N PHE A 247 11.45 -11.64 -39.52
CA PHE A 247 11.81 -11.21 -38.16
C PHE A 247 10.64 -10.63 -37.36
N GLN A 248 9.49 -10.39 -37.99
CA GLN A 248 8.35 -9.74 -37.34
C GLN A 248 7.83 -10.55 -36.14
N GLY A 249 7.66 -11.87 -36.31
CA GLY A 249 7.22 -12.75 -35.22
C GLY A 249 8.18 -12.78 -34.02
N TYR A 250 9.49 -12.86 -34.27
CA TYR A 250 10.50 -12.82 -33.21
C TYR A 250 10.49 -11.47 -32.47
N PHE A 251 10.34 -10.37 -33.20
CA PHE A 251 10.25 -9.04 -32.61
C PHE A 251 9.03 -8.88 -31.70
N ILE A 252 7.85 -9.32 -32.14
CA ILE A 252 6.61 -9.26 -31.33
C ILE A 252 6.77 -10.02 -30.01
N VAL A 253 7.33 -11.24 -30.04
CA VAL A 253 7.59 -12.05 -28.83
C VAL A 253 8.63 -11.39 -27.92
N CYS A 254 9.69 -10.82 -28.48
CA CYS A 254 10.70 -10.07 -27.73
C CYS A 254 10.10 -8.84 -27.04
N VAL A 255 9.24 -8.08 -27.72
CA VAL A 255 8.52 -6.93 -27.14
C VAL A 255 7.57 -7.40 -26.03
N LEU A 256 6.86 -8.51 -26.20
CA LEU A 256 6.01 -9.08 -25.16
C LEU A 256 6.80 -9.41 -23.88
N ALA A 257 7.92 -10.13 -24.03
CA ALA A 257 8.74 -10.54 -22.90
C ALA A 257 9.39 -9.35 -22.19
N THR A 258 9.99 -8.42 -22.96
CA THR A 258 10.68 -7.26 -22.40
C THR A 258 9.71 -6.26 -21.75
N SER A 259 8.53 -6.05 -22.33
CA SER A 259 7.50 -5.16 -21.76
C SER A 259 6.98 -5.70 -20.43
N GLY A 260 6.69 -7.01 -20.31
CA GLY A 260 6.22 -7.62 -19.06
C GLY A 260 7.25 -7.56 -17.93
N LEU A 261 8.52 -7.84 -18.24
CA LEU A 261 9.62 -7.72 -17.27
C LEU A 261 9.82 -6.27 -16.81
N THR A 262 9.83 -5.34 -17.76
CA THR A 262 10.01 -3.90 -17.47
C THR A 262 8.83 -3.37 -16.66
N GLN A 263 7.60 -3.72 -17.03
CA GLN A 263 6.39 -3.34 -16.30
C GLN A 263 6.45 -3.81 -14.85
N THR A 264 6.85 -5.06 -14.62
CA THR A 264 7.00 -5.64 -13.28
C THR A 264 8.05 -4.88 -12.47
N ALA A 265 9.23 -4.63 -13.06
CA ALA A 265 10.31 -3.92 -12.38
C ALA A 265 9.89 -2.48 -12.02
N VAL A 266 9.30 -1.73 -12.95
CA VAL A 266 8.85 -0.35 -12.74
C VAL A 266 7.78 -0.28 -11.64
N LEU A 267 6.82 -1.21 -11.63
CA LEU A 267 5.76 -1.26 -10.62
C LEU A 267 6.32 -1.47 -9.21
N HIS A 268 7.25 -2.40 -9.04
CA HIS A 268 7.84 -2.68 -7.72
C HIS A 268 8.74 -1.53 -7.26
N GLN A 269 9.44 -0.86 -8.18
CA GLN A 269 10.20 0.35 -7.87
C GLN A 269 9.29 1.50 -7.46
N TYR A 270 8.12 1.65 -8.08
CA TYR A 270 7.09 2.58 -7.62
C TYR A 270 6.66 2.27 -6.18
N PHE A 271 6.26 1.01 -5.89
CA PHE A 271 5.80 0.63 -4.56
C PHE A 271 6.86 0.83 -3.48
N TYR A 272 8.10 0.41 -3.75
CA TYR A 272 9.22 0.62 -2.83
C TYR A 272 9.39 2.11 -2.49
N ARG A 273 9.38 2.99 -3.50
CA ARG A 273 9.56 4.43 -3.29
C ARG A 273 8.39 5.06 -2.54
N VAL A 274 7.15 4.76 -2.92
CA VAL A 274 5.98 5.37 -2.28
C VAL A 274 5.81 4.89 -0.83
N PHE A 275 6.13 3.63 -0.53
CA PHE A 275 6.14 3.13 0.85
C PHE A 275 7.21 3.81 1.70
N ASN A 276 8.40 4.04 1.14
CA ASN A 276 9.45 4.77 1.84
C ASN A 276 9.02 6.21 2.16
N VAL A 277 8.38 6.90 1.19
CA VAL A 277 7.82 8.25 1.41
C VAL A 277 6.75 8.23 2.51
N GLY A 278 5.80 7.27 2.46
CA GLY A 278 4.76 7.14 3.50
C GLY A 278 5.33 6.84 4.88
N SER A 279 6.37 6.02 4.97
CA SER A 279 7.05 5.71 6.23
C SER A 279 7.79 6.93 6.79
N ASN A 280 8.53 7.66 5.95
CA ASN A 280 9.22 8.90 6.34
C ASN A 280 8.23 9.97 6.79
N LEU A 281 7.10 10.11 6.09
CA LEU A 281 6.01 11.01 6.47
C LEU A 281 5.48 10.69 7.88
N ARG A 282 5.20 9.41 8.15
CA ARG A 282 4.75 8.95 9.47
C ARG A 282 5.80 9.24 10.55
N ALA A 283 7.06 8.92 10.30
CA ALA A 283 8.14 9.16 11.25
C ALA A 283 8.26 10.65 11.60
N ALA A 284 8.17 11.54 10.61
CA ALA A 284 8.18 13.00 10.84
C ALA A 284 6.97 13.44 11.69
N ILE A 285 5.76 12.95 11.40
CA ILE A 285 4.56 13.30 12.17
C ILE A 285 4.69 12.84 13.62
N VAL A 286 5.12 11.60 13.86
CA VAL A 286 5.32 11.06 15.20
C VAL A 286 6.35 11.88 15.96
N LEU A 287 7.48 12.23 15.32
CA LEU A 287 8.52 13.06 15.92
C LEU A 287 8.00 14.44 16.34
N VAL A 288 7.24 15.10 15.47
CA VAL A 288 6.68 16.43 15.73
C VAL A 288 5.67 16.39 16.87
N VAL A 289 4.76 15.41 16.86
CA VAL A 289 3.78 15.24 17.93
C VAL A 289 4.49 14.93 19.24
N TYR A 290 5.55 14.11 19.21
CA TYR A 290 6.34 13.76 20.38
C TYR A 290 7.02 14.99 20.99
N ARG A 291 7.80 15.74 20.20
CA ARG A 291 8.45 16.98 20.66
C ARG A 291 7.45 18.02 21.15
N LYS A 292 6.29 18.12 20.49
CA LYS A 292 5.24 19.03 20.95
C LYS A 292 4.67 18.58 22.29
N SER A 293 4.44 17.29 22.49
CA SER A 293 3.93 16.73 23.75
C SER A 293 4.86 16.96 24.96
N LEU A 294 6.16 17.11 24.72
CA LEU A 294 7.14 17.44 25.76
C LEU A 294 7.17 18.92 26.15
N THR A 295 6.61 19.80 25.32
CA THR A 295 6.67 21.27 25.48
C THR A 295 5.31 21.92 25.75
N ILE A 296 4.22 21.15 25.81
CA ILE A 296 2.89 21.67 26.15
C ILE A 296 2.79 22.04 27.64
N SER A 297 2.06 23.12 27.93
CA SER A 297 1.79 23.55 29.31
C SER A 297 0.90 22.53 30.05
N SER A 298 0.95 22.50 31.38
CA SER A 298 0.11 21.62 32.20
C SER A 298 -1.39 21.85 31.99
N ALA A 299 -1.82 23.10 31.80
CA ALA A 299 -3.21 23.45 31.50
C ALA A 299 -3.67 22.88 30.14
N THR A 300 -2.85 23.01 29.09
CA THR A 300 -3.13 22.43 27.77
C THR A 300 -3.05 20.89 27.79
N ARG A 301 -2.18 20.32 28.62
CA ARG A 301 -2.04 18.88 28.82
C ARG A 301 -3.24 18.26 29.55
N GLN A 302 -3.90 18.98 30.44
CA GLN A 302 -5.17 18.53 31.04
C GLN A 302 -6.32 18.55 30.02
N GLN A 303 -6.31 19.49 29.08
CA GLN A 303 -7.30 19.55 27.99
C GLN A 303 -7.05 18.49 26.90
N SER A 304 -5.79 18.11 26.68
CA SER A 304 -5.40 17.10 25.69
C SER A 304 -5.18 15.76 26.41
N ASN A 305 -6.20 14.89 26.44
CA ASN A 305 -6.08 13.57 27.05
C ASN A 305 -4.85 12.83 26.48
N MET A 306 -4.08 12.16 27.34
CA MET A 306 -2.91 11.36 26.94
C MET A 306 -3.29 10.33 25.86
N GLY A 307 -4.49 9.76 25.94
CA GLY A 307 -5.02 8.86 24.91
C GLY A 307 -5.12 9.52 23.53
N THR A 308 -5.50 10.79 23.44
CA THR A 308 -5.57 11.53 22.18
C THR A 308 -4.18 11.72 21.55
N ILE A 309 -3.17 12.04 22.36
CA ILE A 309 -1.78 12.20 21.88
C ILE A 309 -1.25 10.85 21.37
N VAL A 310 -1.52 9.76 22.09
CA VAL A 310 -1.13 8.41 21.66
C VAL A 310 -1.84 8.04 20.35
N ASN A 311 -3.13 8.32 20.21
CA ASN A 311 -3.89 8.03 18.99
C ASN A 311 -3.34 8.79 17.76
N LEU A 312 -2.92 10.05 17.96
CA LEU A 312 -2.26 10.85 16.93
C LEU A 312 -0.93 10.21 16.47
N MET A 313 -0.15 9.67 17.41
CA MET A 313 1.12 9.01 17.09
C MET A 313 0.95 7.62 16.48
N SER A 314 -0.08 6.87 16.85
CA SER A 314 -0.27 5.49 16.40
C SER A 314 -1.19 5.42 15.17
N THR A 315 -2.49 5.66 15.37
CA THR A 315 -3.53 5.40 14.38
C THR A 315 -3.52 6.44 13.27
N ASP A 316 -3.50 7.73 13.60
CA ASP A 316 -3.63 8.78 12.59
C ASP A 316 -2.37 8.91 11.72
N SER A 317 -1.19 8.74 12.31
CA SER A 317 0.07 8.71 11.56
C SER A 317 0.13 7.53 10.57
N THR A 318 -0.36 6.36 10.99
CA THR A 318 -0.46 5.16 10.13
C THR A 318 -1.45 5.38 8.99
N ARG A 319 -2.62 5.97 9.27
CA ARG A 319 -3.59 6.32 8.22
C ARG A 319 -3.00 7.27 7.18
N LEU A 320 -2.19 8.25 7.60
CA LEU A 320 -1.53 9.17 6.67
C LEU A 320 -0.45 8.49 5.82
N GLN A 321 0.30 7.54 6.39
CA GLN A 321 1.19 6.65 5.64
C GLN A 321 0.41 5.87 4.56
N ASP A 322 -0.73 5.28 4.92
CA ASP A 322 -1.56 4.53 3.99
C ASP A 322 -2.09 5.42 2.87
N VAL A 323 -2.68 6.57 3.19
CA VAL A 323 -3.19 7.54 2.19
C VAL A 323 -2.10 7.92 1.19
N THR A 324 -0.88 8.15 1.66
CA THR A 324 0.26 8.51 0.80
C THR A 324 0.53 7.48 -0.30
N THR A 325 0.32 6.19 0.02
CA THR A 325 0.48 5.09 -0.94
C THR A 325 -0.57 5.12 -2.06
N TYR A 326 -1.77 5.64 -1.77
CA TYR A 326 -2.89 5.68 -2.73
C TYR A 326 -3.06 7.04 -3.43
N LEU A 327 -2.36 8.09 -3.00
CA LEU A 327 -2.46 9.42 -3.62
C LEU A 327 -2.19 9.40 -5.13
N ALA A 328 -1.24 8.57 -5.59
CA ALA A 328 -0.91 8.51 -7.00
C ALA A 328 -2.04 7.90 -7.86
N VAL A 329 -2.90 7.06 -7.27
CA VAL A 329 -4.05 6.46 -7.95
C VAL A 329 -5.06 7.54 -8.38
N LEU A 330 -5.16 8.64 -7.64
CA LEU A 330 -6.11 9.73 -7.92
C LEU A 330 -5.89 10.38 -9.29
N TRP A 331 -4.64 10.52 -9.74
CA TRP A 331 -4.32 11.05 -11.06
C TRP A 331 -4.06 9.95 -12.09
N SER A 332 -3.52 8.81 -11.64
CA SER A 332 -3.20 7.65 -12.50
C SER A 332 -4.46 7.01 -13.09
N ALA A 333 -5.51 6.80 -12.29
CA ALA A 333 -6.68 6.09 -12.79
C ALA A 333 -7.48 6.89 -13.84
N PRO A 334 -7.70 8.21 -13.73
CA PRO A 334 -8.26 9.00 -14.83
C PRO A 334 -7.46 8.88 -16.13
N LEU A 335 -6.13 8.91 -16.04
CA LEU A 335 -5.24 8.70 -17.19
C LEU A 335 -5.45 7.32 -17.80
N GLN A 336 -5.50 6.26 -16.99
CA GLN A 336 -5.75 4.91 -17.47
C GLN A 336 -7.13 4.78 -18.14
N ILE A 337 -8.17 5.40 -17.58
CA ILE A 337 -9.51 5.39 -18.18
C ILE A 337 -9.51 6.05 -19.55
N VAL A 338 -8.88 7.22 -19.68
CA VAL A 338 -8.80 7.96 -20.95
C VAL A 338 -8.06 7.14 -22.00
N LEU A 339 -6.90 6.56 -21.66
CA LEU A 339 -6.12 5.73 -22.58
C LEU A 339 -6.87 4.45 -22.98
N ALA A 340 -7.53 3.79 -22.03
CA ALA A 340 -8.30 2.59 -22.31
C ALA A 340 -9.49 2.86 -23.23
N VAL A 341 -10.23 3.96 -23.01
CA VAL A 341 -11.33 4.37 -23.90
C VAL A 341 -10.79 4.73 -25.29
N TYR A 342 -9.65 5.40 -25.38
CA TYR A 342 -9.01 5.73 -26.66
C TYR A 342 -8.67 4.47 -27.46
N PHE A 343 -8.02 3.47 -26.86
CA PHE A 343 -7.67 2.23 -27.57
C PHE A 343 -8.90 1.38 -27.92
N LEU A 344 -9.92 1.36 -27.05
CA LEU A 344 -11.17 0.68 -27.37
C LEU A 344 -11.90 1.36 -28.53
N TRP A 345 -11.90 2.69 -28.58
CA TRP A 345 -12.50 3.43 -29.69
C TRP A 345 -11.84 3.08 -31.02
N GLU A 346 -10.51 2.92 -31.03
CA GLU A 346 -9.76 2.54 -32.23
C GLU A 346 -10.16 1.14 -32.74
N GLN A 347 -10.43 0.19 -31.83
CA GLN A 347 -10.74 -1.20 -32.19
C GLN A 347 -12.21 -1.46 -32.54
N ILE A 348 -13.16 -0.87 -31.80
CA ILE A 348 -14.60 -1.19 -31.95
C ILE A 348 -15.48 0.04 -32.26
N GLY A 349 -14.87 1.22 -32.44
CA GLY A 349 -15.57 2.44 -32.86
C GLY A 349 -16.60 2.96 -31.83
N PRO A 350 -17.73 3.56 -32.28
CA PRO A 350 -18.73 4.16 -31.40
C PRO A 350 -19.35 3.21 -30.35
N SER A 351 -19.27 1.91 -30.58
CA SER A 351 -19.75 0.87 -29.67
C SER A 351 -19.09 0.91 -28.27
N THR A 352 -17.90 1.51 -28.15
CA THR A 352 -17.21 1.71 -26.85
C THR A 352 -18.07 2.44 -25.83
N PHE A 353 -18.92 3.39 -26.26
CA PHE A 353 -19.77 4.14 -25.34
C PHE A 353 -20.84 3.30 -24.64
N ALA A 354 -21.32 2.22 -25.27
CA ALA A 354 -22.25 1.29 -24.62
C ALA A 354 -21.58 0.58 -23.43
N GLY A 355 -20.33 0.13 -23.61
CA GLY A 355 -19.54 -0.47 -22.52
C GLY A 355 -19.24 0.53 -21.40
N LEU A 356 -18.90 1.77 -21.74
CA LEU A 356 -18.67 2.84 -20.76
C LEU A 356 -19.93 3.15 -19.95
N ALA A 357 -21.10 3.19 -20.59
CA ALA A 357 -22.38 3.41 -19.91
C ALA A 357 -22.67 2.30 -18.88
N VAL A 358 -22.43 1.03 -19.23
CA VAL A 358 -22.57 -0.09 -18.29
C VAL A 358 -21.61 0.05 -17.10
N MET A 359 -20.36 0.45 -17.33
CA MET A 359 -19.42 0.69 -16.24
C MET A 359 -19.85 1.82 -15.33
N ILE A 360 -20.34 2.93 -15.90
CA ILE A 360 -20.84 4.08 -15.12
C ILE A 360 -22.04 3.67 -14.26
N VAL A 361 -22.98 2.90 -14.81
CA VAL A 361 -24.14 2.36 -14.07
C VAL A 361 -23.71 1.34 -13.00
N SER A 362 -22.59 0.64 -13.20
CA SER A 362 -22.06 -0.30 -12.20
C SER A 362 -21.54 0.39 -10.93
N ILE A 363 -21.13 1.66 -11.01
CA ILE A 363 -20.62 2.45 -9.88
C ILE A 363 -21.68 2.63 -8.78
N PRO A 364 -22.89 3.20 -9.03
CA PRO A 364 -23.91 3.36 -8.01
C PRO A 364 -24.42 2.02 -7.46
N ILE A 365 -24.43 0.96 -8.29
CA ILE A 365 -24.77 -0.40 -7.85
C ILE A 365 -23.74 -0.87 -6.81
N ASN A 366 -22.44 -0.76 -7.11
CA ASN A 366 -21.37 -1.09 -6.17
C ASN A 366 -21.50 -0.28 -4.87
N GLY A 367 -21.81 1.02 -4.95
CA GLY A 367 -22.04 1.87 -3.79
C GLY A 367 -23.27 1.47 -2.96
N TYR A 368 -24.35 1.00 -3.59
CA TYR A 368 -25.53 0.47 -2.89
C TYR A 368 -25.21 -0.85 -2.18
N VAL A 369 -24.55 -1.78 -2.87
CA VAL A 369 -24.12 -3.07 -2.31
C VAL A 369 -23.16 -2.86 -1.14
N ALA A 370 -22.17 -1.96 -1.27
CA ALA A 370 -21.23 -1.64 -0.20
C ALA A 370 -21.93 -1.07 1.04
N ARG A 371 -22.91 -0.18 0.87
CA ARG A 371 -23.73 0.33 1.99
C ARG A 371 -24.49 -0.78 2.69
N ARG A 372 -25.14 -1.68 1.94
CA ARG A 372 -25.84 -2.84 2.51
C ARG A 372 -24.89 -3.77 3.26
N LEU A 373 -23.73 -4.05 2.68
CA LEU A 373 -22.73 -4.90 3.33
C LEU A 373 -22.23 -4.28 4.63
N ARG A 374 -22.00 -2.96 4.70
CA ARG A 374 -21.63 -2.27 5.95
C ARG A 374 -22.68 -2.46 7.04
N VAL A 375 -23.97 -2.41 6.70
CA VAL A 375 -25.07 -2.68 7.65
C VAL A 375 -25.01 -4.11 8.17
N PHE A 376 -24.83 -5.10 7.28
CA PHE A 376 -24.68 -6.51 7.69
C PHE A 376 -23.42 -6.75 8.51
N SER A 377 -22.29 -6.15 8.13
CA SER A 377 -21.04 -6.24 8.88
C SER A 377 -21.20 -5.69 10.29
N LYS A 378 -21.95 -4.60 10.47
CA LYS A 378 -22.26 -4.06 11.80
C LYS A 378 -23.09 -5.05 12.62
N ALA A 379 -24.20 -5.57 12.07
CA ALA A 379 -25.04 -6.55 12.78
C ALA A 379 -24.27 -7.81 13.19
N VAL A 380 -23.34 -8.28 12.34
CA VAL A 380 -22.47 -9.43 12.67
C VAL A 380 -21.51 -9.10 13.82
N MET A 381 -21.01 -7.87 13.90
CA MET A 381 -20.16 -7.45 15.02
C MET A 381 -20.97 -7.37 16.32
N ASP A 382 -22.18 -6.82 16.29
CA ASP A 382 -23.06 -6.73 17.46
C ASP A 382 -23.34 -8.13 18.06
N ILE A 383 -23.60 -9.14 17.21
CA ILE A 383 -23.81 -10.55 17.64
C ILE A 383 -22.53 -11.17 18.21
N LYS A 384 -21.36 -10.85 17.63
CA LYS A 384 -20.07 -11.35 18.15
C LYS A 384 -19.76 -10.77 19.52
N ASP A 385 -20.03 -9.49 19.73
CA ASP A 385 -19.82 -8.81 21.01
C ASP A 385 -20.73 -9.40 22.10
N GLU A 386 -22.00 -9.67 21.77
CA GLU A 386 -22.94 -10.35 22.68
C GLU A 386 -22.45 -11.76 23.06
N ARG A 387 -21.89 -12.51 22.11
CA ARG A 387 -21.35 -13.85 22.38
C ARG A 387 -20.13 -13.81 23.31
N ILE A 388 -19.20 -12.88 23.06
CA ILE A 388 -17.99 -12.73 23.87
C ILE A 388 -18.36 -12.32 25.30
N ASN A 389 -19.38 -11.47 25.48
CA ASN A 389 -19.81 -11.05 26.82
C ASN A 389 -20.54 -12.15 27.61
N LYS A 390 -21.05 -13.20 26.93
CA LYS A 390 -21.71 -14.35 27.56
C LYS A 390 -20.78 -15.53 27.84
N THR A 391 -19.55 -15.54 27.32
CA THR A 391 -18.55 -16.60 27.49
C THR A 391 -17.46 -16.11 28.42
#